data_AF-A0A4Q8Y1Q8-F1
#
_entry.id   AF-A0A4Q8Y1Q8-F1
#
_cell.length_a   1.000
_cell.length_b   1.000
_cell.length_c   1.000
_cell.angle_alpha   90.00
_cell.angle_beta   90.00
_cell.angle_gamma   90.00
#
_symmetry.space_group_name_H-M   'P 1'
#
loop_
_entity.id
_entity.type
_entity.pdbx_description
1 polymer ?
#
loop_
_entity_poly.entity_id
_entity_poly.type
_entity_poly.pdbx_seq_one_letter_code
_entity_poly.pdbx_strand_id
1 'polypeptide(L)'
;MSLRSALRAQTADCHAAVDTLFGSFNLSRIQDYKAFLRAHARVVPAIEHALENGGIGRLLPDWPERRRAHLLAADIRELDDRLPVLLPQPPLRSEAAVWGAAYVLEGSKLGSALLAKAVPDYLPHSYLKPQGPKGAMRLFMDRLDTSKVEDPDAAVAAARDVFDLFLKAGQAELEAVP
;
A
#
# COMPACT_ATOMS: atom_id res chain seq x y z
N MET A 1 -13.49 -18.68 10.89
CA MET A 1 -12.29 -17.84 10.72
C MET A 1 -12.75 -16.59 9.96
N SER A 2 -12.44 -15.37 10.40
CA SER A 2 -12.80 -14.16 9.65
C SER A 2 -11.87 -13.96 8.45
N LEU A 3 -12.31 -13.23 7.43
CA LEU A 3 -11.46 -12.92 6.26
C LEU A 3 -10.15 -12.25 6.68
N ARG A 4 -10.20 -11.32 7.63
CA ARG A 4 -9.01 -10.65 8.19
C ARG A 4 -8.03 -11.65 8.81
N SER A 5 -8.52 -12.63 9.57
CA SER A 5 -7.64 -13.65 10.17
C SER A 5 -7.01 -14.57 9.13
N ALA A 6 -7.75 -14.92 8.07
CA ALA A 6 -7.23 -15.69 6.95
C ALA A 6 -6.13 -14.92 6.18
N LEU A 7 -6.39 -13.65 5.83
CA LEU A 7 -5.42 -12.76 5.18
C LEU A 7 -4.15 -12.64 6.01
N ARG A 8 -4.27 -12.28 7.30
CA ARG A 8 -3.12 -12.15 8.20
C ARG A 8 -2.28 -13.42 8.27
N ALA A 9 -2.91 -14.58 8.39
CA ALA A 9 -2.20 -15.84 8.50
C ALA A 9 -1.51 -16.23 7.19
N GLN A 10 -2.18 -16.04 6.06
CA GLN A 10 -1.72 -16.51 4.74
C GLN A 10 -0.86 -15.51 3.96
N THR A 11 -0.66 -14.29 4.48
CA THR A 11 0.27 -13.30 3.91
C THR A 11 1.37 -12.87 4.89
N ALA A 12 1.57 -13.62 5.98
CA ALA A 12 2.59 -13.31 6.99
C ALA A 12 4.03 -13.34 6.42
N ASP A 13 4.29 -14.28 5.52
CA ASP A 13 5.55 -14.39 4.76
C ASP A 13 5.76 -13.18 3.84
N CYS A 14 4.71 -12.76 3.13
CA CYS A 14 4.75 -11.57 2.28
C CYS A 14 5.05 -10.30 3.09
N HIS A 15 4.43 -10.15 4.27
CA HIS A 15 4.72 -9.05 5.19
C HIS A 15 6.19 -9.02 5.60
N ALA A 16 6.74 -10.15 6.04
CA ALA A 16 8.15 -10.23 6.43
C ALA A 16 9.10 -9.90 5.27
N ALA A 17 8.76 -10.33 4.05
CA ALA A 17 9.54 -10.04 2.85
C ALA A 17 9.55 -8.54 2.52
N VAL A 18 8.39 -7.87 2.50
CA VAL A 18 8.35 -6.41 2.26
C VAL A 18 8.99 -5.62 3.38
N ASP A 19 8.81 -6.02 4.65
CA ASP A 19 9.45 -5.34 5.78
C ASP A 19 10.98 -5.45 5.69
N THR A 20 11.51 -6.61 5.29
CA THR A 20 12.96 -6.80 5.08
C THR A 20 13.47 -5.94 3.93
N LEU A 21 12.78 -5.97 2.79
CA LEU A 21 13.18 -5.22 1.59
C LEU A 21 13.15 -3.71 1.88
N PHE A 22 12.02 -3.19 2.38
CA PHE A 22 11.87 -1.77 2.63
C PHE A 22 12.64 -1.27 3.86
N GLY A 23 12.99 -2.17 4.79
CA GLY A 23 13.91 -1.89 5.88
C GLY A 23 15.36 -1.63 5.43
N SER A 24 15.70 -1.95 4.18
CA SER A 24 17.03 -1.68 3.61
C SER A 24 17.22 -0.22 3.18
N PHE A 25 16.14 0.56 3.00
CA PHE A 25 16.24 1.98 2.67
C PHE A 25 16.55 2.81 3.91
N ASN A 26 17.62 3.60 3.89
CA ASN A 26 17.89 4.56 4.94
C ASN A 26 17.11 5.86 4.70
N LEU A 27 15.92 5.97 5.30
CA LEU A 27 15.01 7.12 5.10
C LEU A 27 15.58 8.49 5.56
N SER A 28 16.69 8.51 6.30
CA SER A 28 17.41 9.75 6.64
C SER A 28 18.32 10.25 5.52
N ARG A 29 18.64 9.40 4.53
CA ARG A 29 19.41 9.77 3.34
C ARG A 29 18.44 10.12 2.22
N ILE A 30 18.55 11.34 1.69
CA ILE A 30 17.64 11.86 0.68
C ILE A 30 17.54 10.98 -0.57
N GLN A 31 18.63 10.33 -0.99
CA GLN A 31 18.63 9.47 -2.18
C GLN A 31 17.86 8.16 -1.95
N ASP A 32 18.09 7.50 -0.82
CA ASP A 32 17.37 6.30 -0.41
C ASP A 32 15.89 6.62 -0.16
N TYR A 33 15.58 7.80 0.41
CA TYR A 33 14.20 8.24 0.59
C TYR A 33 13.48 8.50 -0.75
N LYS A 34 14.16 9.15 -1.71
CA LYS A 34 13.65 9.29 -3.08
C LYS A 34 13.37 7.92 -3.72
N ALA A 35 14.30 6.99 -3.62
CA ALA A 35 14.14 5.62 -4.13
C ALA A 35 12.96 4.89 -3.47
N PHE A 36 12.81 5.01 -2.14
CA PHE A 36 11.67 4.50 -1.38
C PHE A 36 10.34 5.06 -1.91
N LEU A 37 10.23 6.39 -2.08
CA LEU A 37 9.01 7.01 -2.59
C LEU A 37 8.71 6.58 -4.03
N ARG A 38 9.74 6.48 -4.90
CA ARG A 38 9.55 5.96 -6.27
C ARG A 38 9.05 4.53 -6.28
N ALA A 39 9.59 3.63 -5.45
CA ALA A 39 9.09 2.27 -5.34
C ALA A 39 7.59 2.24 -5.00
N HIS A 40 7.17 3.04 -4.02
CA HIS A 40 5.75 3.17 -3.68
C HIS A 40 4.93 3.81 -4.82
N ALA A 41 5.49 4.79 -5.54
CA ALA A 41 4.79 5.52 -6.59
C ALA A 41 4.55 4.67 -7.84
N ARG A 42 5.34 3.60 -8.04
CA ARG A 42 5.07 2.60 -9.07
C ARG A 42 3.82 1.77 -8.79
N VAL A 43 3.48 1.58 -7.51
CA VAL A 43 2.48 0.60 -7.07
C VAL A 43 1.19 1.27 -6.62
N VAL A 44 1.27 2.20 -5.66
CA VAL A 44 0.10 2.77 -4.97
C VAL A 44 -0.97 3.31 -5.94
N PRO A 45 -0.63 4.13 -6.96
CA PRO A 45 -1.63 4.61 -7.90
C PRO A 45 -2.28 3.49 -8.72
N ALA A 46 -1.51 2.45 -9.08
CA ALA A 46 -2.02 1.30 -9.83
C ALA A 46 -3.01 0.47 -8.98
N ILE A 47 -2.70 0.26 -7.70
CA ILE A 47 -3.61 -0.44 -6.77
C ILE A 47 -4.87 0.39 -6.49
N GLU A 48 -4.73 1.69 -6.24
CA GLU A 48 -5.88 2.57 -6.00
C GLU A 48 -6.85 2.56 -7.19
N HIS A 49 -6.33 2.64 -8.41
CA HIS A 49 -7.16 2.57 -9.61
C HIS A 49 -7.78 1.18 -9.83
N ALA A 50 -7.04 0.10 -9.56
CA ALA A 50 -7.58 -1.26 -9.62
C ALA A 50 -8.74 -1.44 -8.62
N LEU A 51 -8.60 -0.91 -7.41
CA LEU A 51 -9.64 -0.94 -6.37
C LEU A 51 -10.88 -0.14 -6.80
N GLU A 52 -10.69 1.04 -7.37
CA GLU A 52 -11.78 1.86 -7.92
C GLU A 52 -12.55 1.12 -9.02
N ASN A 53 -11.84 0.53 -9.98
CA ASN A 53 -12.44 -0.28 -11.05
C ASN A 53 -13.14 -1.53 -10.51
N GLY A 54 -12.60 -2.14 -9.45
CA GLY A 54 -13.23 -3.25 -8.71
C GLY A 54 -14.44 -2.85 -7.87
N GLY A 55 -14.74 -1.54 -7.75
CA GLY A 55 -15.90 -1.03 -7.04
C GLY A 55 -15.71 -0.93 -5.53
N ILE A 56 -14.49 -0.68 -5.05
CA ILE A 56 -14.17 -0.48 -3.62
C ILE A 56 -15.09 0.53 -2.94
N GLY A 57 -15.58 1.56 -3.65
CA GLY A 57 -16.49 2.56 -3.10
C GLY A 57 -17.82 1.99 -2.56
N ARG A 58 -18.27 0.83 -3.05
CA ARG A 58 -19.44 0.12 -2.48
C ARG A 58 -19.10 -0.54 -1.14
N LEU A 59 -17.87 -1.01 -0.99
CA LEU A 59 -17.37 -1.71 0.20
C LEU A 59 -16.87 -0.74 1.28
N LEU A 60 -16.29 0.39 0.86
CA LEU A 60 -15.76 1.47 1.68
C LEU A 60 -16.22 2.81 1.10
N PRO A 61 -17.39 3.35 1.50
CA PRO A 61 -17.89 4.62 1.00
C PRO A 61 -16.98 5.82 1.27
N ASP A 62 -16.11 5.72 2.28
CA ASP A 62 -15.09 6.72 2.61
C ASP A 62 -13.79 6.55 1.79
N TRP A 63 -13.78 5.70 0.76
CA TRP A 63 -12.62 5.47 -0.10
C TRP A 63 -11.96 6.75 -0.64
N PRO A 64 -12.69 7.80 -1.10
CA PRO A 64 -12.05 9.01 -1.61
C PRO A 64 -11.09 9.68 -0.61
N GLU A 65 -11.39 9.59 0.69
CA GLU A 65 -10.58 10.14 1.79
C GLU A 65 -9.43 9.22 2.22
N ARG A 66 -9.44 7.96 1.78
CA ARG A 66 -8.41 6.95 2.08
C ARG A 66 -7.27 6.95 1.08
N ARG A 67 -7.49 7.45 -0.14
CA ARG A 67 -6.49 7.51 -1.22
C ARG A 67 -5.32 8.40 -0.84
N ARG A 68 -4.13 8.01 -1.24
CA ARG A 68 -2.87 8.70 -0.90
C ARG A 68 -1.87 8.79 -2.06
N ALA A 69 -2.21 8.26 -3.24
CA ALA A 69 -1.40 8.43 -4.45
C ALA A 69 -1.08 9.90 -4.75
N HIS A 70 -2.04 10.80 -4.54
CA HIS A 70 -1.84 12.24 -4.76
C HIS A 70 -0.82 12.88 -3.79
N LEU A 71 -0.79 12.43 -2.53
CA LEU A 71 0.18 12.87 -1.53
C LEU A 71 1.58 12.37 -1.86
N LEU A 72 1.68 11.10 -2.30
CA LEU A 72 2.92 10.52 -2.77
C LEU A 72 3.51 11.30 -3.95
N ALA A 73 2.65 11.65 -4.91
CA ALA A 73 3.07 12.45 -6.04
C ALA A 73 3.44 13.89 -5.65
N ALA A 74 2.82 14.46 -4.61
CA ALA A 74 3.17 15.77 -4.08
C ALA A 74 4.57 15.74 -3.42
N ASP A 75 4.81 14.79 -2.52
CA ASP A 75 6.11 14.64 -1.85
C ASP A 75 7.27 14.42 -2.86
N ILE A 76 7.06 13.61 -3.90
CA ILE A 76 8.06 13.40 -4.98
C ILE A 76 8.38 14.69 -5.73
N ARG A 77 7.35 15.50 -6.05
CA ARG A 77 7.56 16.78 -6.77
C ARG A 77 8.25 17.81 -5.89
N GLU A 78 7.92 17.87 -4.60
CA GLU A 78 8.56 18.79 -3.65
C GLU A 78 10.06 18.45 -3.46
N LEU A 79 10.42 17.17 -3.61
CA LEU A 79 11.82 16.73 -3.65
C LEU A 79 12.55 16.99 -4.98
N ASP A 80 11.89 17.60 -5.97
CA ASP A 80 12.38 17.74 -7.35
C ASP A 80 12.85 16.38 -7.93
N ASP A 81 12.03 15.35 -7.73
CA ASP A 81 12.25 14.01 -8.28
C ASP A 81 11.18 13.64 -9.32
N ARG A 82 11.47 12.61 -10.12
CA ARG A 82 10.63 12.18 -11.23
C ARG A 82 9.65 11.11 -10.79
N LEU A 83 8.38 11.27 -11.19
CA LEU A 83 7.39 10.22 -11.05
C LEU A 83 7.80 9.01 -11.90
N PRO A 84 7.87 7.80 -11.33
CA PRO A 84 8.25 6.61 -12.06
C PRO A 84 7.09 6.10 -12.93
N VAL A 85 7.41 5.23 -13.89
CA VAL A 85 6.41 4.49 -14.66
C VAL A 85 5.69 3.52 -13.73
N LEU A 86 4.35 3.55 -13.75
CA LEU A 86 3.51 2.67 -12.95
C LEU A 86 3.69 1.20 -13.35
N LEU A 87 3.63 0.30 -12.38
CA LEU A 87 3.48 -1.11 -12.65
C LEU A 87 2.05 -1.42 -13.14
N PRO A 88 1.85 -2.53 -13.88
CA PRO A 88 0.53 -2.95 -14.30
C PRO A 88 -0.42 -3.12 -13.11
N GLN A 89 -1.68 -2.75 -13.31
CA GLN A 89 -2.73 -2.95 -12.31
C GLN A 89 -2.97 -4.46 -12.09
N PRO A 90 -3.11 -4.92 -10.83
CA PRO A 90 -3.49 -6.29 -10.58
C PRO A 90 -4.95 -6.53 -11.02
N PRO A 91 -5.27 -7.72 -11.54
CA PRO A 91 -6.63 -8.05 -11.97
C PRO A 91 -7.53 -8.36 -10.76
N LEU A 92 -8.32 -7.38 -10.30
CA LEU A 92 -9.28 -7.59 -9.21
C LEU A 92 -10.63 -8.05 -9.76
N ARG A 93 -10.80 -9.37 -9.93
CA ARG A 93 -11.95 -9.98 -10.63
C ARG A 93 -13.17 -10.29 -9.77
N SER A 94 -13.08 -10.08 -8.45
CA SER A 94 -14.15 -10.39 -7.51
C SER A 94 -14.15 -9.44 -6.32
N GLU A 95 -15.25 -9.38 -5.57
CA GLU A 95 -15.30 -8.63 -4.31
C GLU A 95 -14.23 -9.11 -3.31
N ALA A 96 -13.99 -10.43 -3.25
CA ALA A 96 -12.94 -11.00 -2.43
C ALA A 96 -11.55 -10.45 -2.81
N ALA A 97 -11.24 -10.40 -4.10
CA ALA A 97 -9.98 -9.84 -4.59
C ALA A 97 -9.83 -8.35 -4.21
N VAL A 98 -10.93 -7.58 -4.29
CA VAL A 98 -10.95 -6.18 -3.86
C VAL A 98 -10.66 -6.05 -2.37
N TRP A 99 -11.26 -6.89 -1.51
CA TRP A 99 -10.93 -6.92 -0.08
C TRP A 99 -9.47 -7.27 0.19
N GLY A 100 -8.93 -8.24 -0.54
CA GLY A 100 -7.52 -8.64 -0.46
C GLY A 100 -6.55 -7.50 -0.79
N ALA A 101 -6.76 -6.83 -1.91
CA ALA A 101 -5.92 -5.68 -2.30
C ALA A 101 -6.07 -4.50 -1.33
N ALA A 102 -7.30 -4.21 -0.87
CA ALA A 102 -7.57 -3.16 0.11
C ALA A 102 -6.90 -3.45 1.46
N TYR A 103 -6.86 -4.72 1.89
CA TYR A 103 -6.17 -5.15 3.11
C TYR A 103 -4.69 -4.77 3.11
N VAL A 104 -3.98 -5.00 2.01
CA VAL A 104 -2.56 -4.64 1.90
C VAL A 104 -2.39 -3.12 1.93
N LEU A 105 -3.18 -2.39 1.15
CA LEU A 105 -3.02 -0.94 1.02
C LEU A 105 -3.41 -0.19 2.30
N GLU A 106 -4.51 -0.58 2.96
CA GLU A 106 -4.89 0.00 4.26
C GLU A 106 -3.90 -0.42 5.36
N GLY A 107 -3.47 -1.69 5.39
CA GLY A 107 -2.50 -2.19 6.37
C GLY A 107 -1.15 -1.46 6.30
N SER A 108 -0.69 -1.15 5.09
CA SER A 108 0.58 -0.43 4.87
C SER A 108 0.62 0.98 5.49
N LYS A 109 -0.53 1.62 5.73
CA LYS A 109 -0.61 2.95 6.37
C LYS A 109 -0.09 2.93 7.81
N LEU A 110 -0.28 1.82 8.54
CA LEU A 110 0.23 1.68 9.91
C LEU A 110 1.76 1.62 9.92
N GLY A 111 2.35 0.87 8.98
CA GLY A 111 3.80 0.82 8.80
C GLY A 111 4.37 2.18 8.36
N SER A 112 3.71 2.84 7.40
CA SER A 112 4.12 4.18 6.94
C SER A 112 4.19 5.21 8.07
N ALA A 113 3.25 5.19 9.03
CA ALA A 113 3.27 6.11 10.17
C ALA A 113 4.45 5.88 11.13
N LEU A 114 4.97 4.65 11.22
CA LEU A 114 6.21 4.36 11.95
C LEU A 114 7.43 4.84 11.19
N LEU A 115 7.48 4.59 9.87
CA LEU A 115 8.55 5.03 8.98
C LEU A 115 8.67 6.56 8.90
N ALA A 116 7.56 7.29 9.04
CA ALA A 116 7.55 8.75 9.09
C ALA A 116 8.52 9.32 10.14
N LYS A 117 8.77 8.59 11.25
CA LYS A 117 9.68 9.02 12.32
C LYS A 117 11.16 8.95 11.94
N ALA A 118 11.50 8.19 10.90
CA ALA A 118 12.86 8.07 10.39
C ALA A 118 13.16 9.08 9.27
N VAL A 119 12.15 9.83 8.81
CA VAL A 119 12.30 10.87 7.80
C VAL A 119 12.62 12.20 8.50
N PRO A 120 13.71 12.90 8.14
CA PRO A 120 14.03 14.22 8.68
C PRO A 120 12.91 15.24 8.44
N ASP A 121 12.65 16.11 9.42
CA ASP A 121 11.54 17.07 9.40
C ASP A 121 11.57 18.05 8.22
N TYR A 122 12.74 18.30 7.63
CA TYR A 122 12.91 19.17 6.47
C TYR A 122 12.56 18.49 5.14
N LEU A 123 12.30 17.19 5.12
CA LEU A 123 11.86 16.46 3.94
C LEU A 123 10.33 16.28 3.96
N PRO A 124 9.66 16.36 2.78
CA PRO A 124 8.23 16.13 2.68
C PRO A 124 7.89 14.67 3.00
N HIS A 125 6.85 14.46 3.81
CA HIS A 125 6.42 13.13 4.25
C HIS A 125 4.89 13.05 4.38
N SER A 126 4.14 13.86 3.63
CA SER A 126 2.67 13.90 3.69
C SER A 126 2.06 12.54 3.36
N TYR A 127 2.67 11.78 2.45
CA TYR A 127 2.30 10.42 2.09
C TYR A 127 2.34 9.42 3.26
N LEU A 128 3.28 9.63 4.19
CA LEU A 128 3.49 8.74 5.32
C LEU A 128 2.59 9.05 6.52
N LYS A 129 1.94 10.22 6.52
CA LYS A 129 1.01 10.61 7.57
C LYS A 129 -0.25 9.73 7.52
N PRO A 130 -0.91 9.46 8.66
CA PRO A 130 -2.21 8.80 8.69
C PRO A 130 -3.24 9.52 7.80
N GLN A 131 -4.01 8.75 7.04
CA GLN A 131 -5.03 9.25 6.10
C GLN A 131 -6.42 8.69 6.43
N GLY A 132 -7.45 9.42 6.02
CA GLY A 132 -8.85 9.07 6.22
C GLY A 132 -9.47 9.64 7.51
N PRO A 133 -10.79 9.46 7.68
CA PRO A 133 -11.51 10.00 8.83
C PRO A 133 -11.07 9.36 10.15
N LYS A 134 -11.35 10.03 11.27
CA LYS A 134 -11.07 9.51 12.60
C LYS A 134 -11.77 8.15 12.78
N GLY A 135 -11.00 7.11 13.08
CA GLY A 135 -11.54 5.74 13.23
C GLY A 135 -11.62 4.93 11.94
N ALA A 136 -11.18 5.47 10.80
CA ALA A 136 -11.20 4.78 9.50
C ALA A 136 -10.56 3.38 9.53
N MET A 137 -9.45 3.20 10.25
CA MET A 137 -8.78 1.91 10.36
C MET A 137 -9.62 0.89 11.13
N ARG A 138 -10.27 1.32 12.23
CA ARG A 138 -11.16 0.46 13.01
C ARG A 138 -12.37 0.05 12.18
N LEU A 139 -13.02 1.00 11.52
CA LEU A 139 -14.13 0.74 10.60
C LEU A 139 -13.75 -0.26 9.50
N PHE A 140 -12.55 -0.11 8.92
CA PHE A 140 -12.04 -1.03 7.92
C PHE A 140 -11.88 -2.44 8.46
N MET A 141 -11.24 -2.59 9.63
CA MET A 141 -11.07 -3.90 10.28
C MET A 141 -12.42 -4.56 10.59
N ASP A 142 -13.40 -3.80 11.09
CA ASP A 142 -14.73 -4.31 11.42
C ASP A 142 -15.49 -4.74 10.15
N ARG A 143 -15.40 -3.98 9.05
CA ARG A 143 -15.97 -4.39 7.75
C ARG A 143 -15.29 -5.63 7.19
N LEU A 144 -13.97 -5.74 7.31
CA LEU A 144 -13.24 -6.92 6.85
C LEU A 144 -13.60 -8.16 7.69
N ASP A 145 -13.77 -8.02 9.00
CA ASP A 145 -14.17 -9.12 9.89
C ASP A 145 -15.61 -9.60 9.64
N THR A 146 -16.50 -8.68 9.26
CA THR A 146 -17.91 -8.97 8.98
C THR A 146 -18.20 -9.30 7.52
N SER A 147 -17.22 -9.13 6.63
CA SER A 147 -17.33 -9.47 5.22
C SER A 147 -17.66 -10.97 5.04
N LYS A 148 -18.63 -11.25 4.18
CA LYS A 148 -19.03 -12.61 3.81
C LYS A 148 -18.67 -12.83 2.35
N VAL A 149 -17.38 -13.03 2.11
CA VAL A 149 -16.88 -13.37 0.77
C VAL A 149 -17.07 -14.86 0.51
N GLU A 150 -17.49 -15.21 -0.70
CA GLU A 150 -17.70 -16.61 -1.10
C GLU A 150 -16.37 -17.36 -1.25
N ASP A 151 -15.33 -16.65 -1.70
CA ASP A 151 -14.00 -17.20 -1.97
C ASP A 151 -12.92 -16.40 -1.21
N PRO A 152 -12.60 -16.76 0.05
CA PRO A 152 -11.51 -16.16 0.80
C PRO A 152 -10.13 -16.35 0.14
N ASP A 153 -9.94 -17.41 -0.64
CA ASP A 153 -8.66 -17.70 -1.28
C ASP A 153 -8.37 -16.70 -2.41
N ALA A 154 -9.41 -16.24 -3.13
CA ALA A 154 -9.26 -15.13 -4.07
C ALA A 154 -8.81 -13.81 -3.40
N ALA A 155 -9.24 -13.56 -2.16
CA ALA A 155 -8.76 -12.39 -1.40
C ALA A 155 -7.29 -12.55 -1.03
N VAL A 156 -6.88 -13.75 -0.59
CA VAL A 156 -5.48 -14.05 -0.26
C VAL A 156 -4.60 -13.93 -1.50
N ALA A 157 -5.01 -14.52 -2.62
CA ALA A 157 -4.28 -14.44 -3.89
C ALA A 157 -4.08 -12.98 -4.32
N ALA A 158 -5.15 -12.17 -4.31
CA ALA A 158 -5.05 -10.76 -4.65
C ALA A 158 -4.15 -9.96 -3.68
N ALA A 159 -4.19 -10.26 -2.38
CA ALA A 159 -3.29 -9.64 -1.41
C ALA A 159 -1.83 -9.97 -1.71
N ARG A 160 -1.52 -11.25 -2.01
CA ARG A 160 -0.18 -11.70 -2.38
C ARG A 160 0.31 -11.03 -3.67
N ASP A 161 -0.54 -10.91 -4.69
CA ASP A 161 -0.23 -10.18 -5.93
C ASP A 161 0.16 -8.71 -5.63
N VAL A 162 -0.54 -8.05 -4.71
CA VAL A 162 -0.19 -6.68 -4.31
C VAL A 162 1.15 -6.63 -3.57
N PHE A 163 1.43 -7.56 -2.66
CA PHE A 163 2.76 -7.65 -2.02
C PHE A 163 3.87 -7.86 -3.05
N ASP A 164 3.67 -8.75 -4.02
CA ASP A 164 4.65 -9.01 -5.07
C ASP A 164 4.93 -7.77 -5.93
N LEU A 165 3.93 -6.91 -6.17
CA LEU A 165 4.13 -5.62 -6.83
C LEU A 165 5.02 -4.68 -5.99
N PHE A 166 4.82 -4.62 -4.68
CA PHE A 166 5.70 -3.86 -3.78
C PHE A 166 7.13 -4.41 -3.76
N LEU A 167 7.29 -5.73 -3.72
CA LEU A 167 8.61 -6.39 -3.78
C LEU A 167 9.34 -6.06 -5.09
N LYS A 168 8.66 -6.22 -6.23
CA LYS A 168 9.22 -5.89 -7.56
C LYS A 168 9.63 -4.43 -7.65
N ALA A 169 8.79 -3.52 -7.15
CA ALA A 169 9.08 -2.09 -7.18
C ALA A 169 10.25 -1.69 -6.27
N GLY A 170 10.31 -2.24 -5.05
CA GLY A 170 11.43 -1.99 -4.14
C GLY A 170 12.74 -2.54 -4.66
N GLN A 171 12.73 -3.76 -5.20
CA GLN A 171 13.91 -4.40 -5.79
C GLN A 171 14.47 -3.59 -6.98
N ALA A 172 13.59 -3.13 -7.87
CA ALA A 172 13.99 -2.31 -9.01
C ALA A 172 14.66 -1.00 -8.60
N GLU A 173 14.23 -0.38 -7.49
CA GLU A 173 14.85 0.84 -6.99
C GLU A 173 16.17 0.57 -6.26
N LEU A 174 16.32 -0.56 -5.55
CA LEU A 174 17.59 -0.96 -4.93
C LEU A 174 18.67 -1.30 -5.97
N GLU A 175 18.29 -1.97 -7.06
CA GLU A 175 19.20 -2.30 -8.17
C GLU A 175 19.61 -1.07 -8.98
N ALA A 176 18.82 0.01 -8.94
CA ALA A 176 19.09 1.26 -9.62
C ALA A 176 20.01 2.20 -8.84
N VAL A 177 20.35 1.88 -7.58
CA VAL A 177 21.34 2.62 -6.79
C VAL A 177 22.74 2.18 -7.23
N PRO A 178 23.56 3.06 -7.84
CA PRO A 178 24.93 2.73 -8.24
C PRO A 178 25.89 2.54 -7.06
#